data_AF-A0A8H4Y6F5-F1
#
_entry.id   AF-A0A8H4Y6F5-F1
#
_cell.length_a   1.000
_cell.length_b   1.000
_cell.length_c   1.000
_cell.angle_alpha   90.00
_cell.angle_beta   90.00
_cell.angle_gamma   90.00
#
_symmetry.space_group_name_H-M   'P 1'
#
loop_
_entity.id
_entity.type
_entity.pdbx_description
1 polymer ?
#
loop_
_entity_poly.entity_id
_entity_poly.type
_entity_poly.pdbx_seq_one_letter_code
_entity_poly.pdbx_strand_id
1 'polypeptide(L)'
;MVPGKHPSFTSSKVNQLLNRPSRRLIRLATRFNKTSTAVYQNGAPQYVTRNAAIANAADHCSSDVKPDPAYLKYASMMKTRHHYFRWTPRTAKITFIYVAVIPAMMGYIAYKTDGIWDFRAKRKGDLIYEK
;
A
#
# COMPACT_ATOMS: atom_id res chain seq x y z
N MET A 1 24.28 63.26 -37.89
CA MET A 1 25.14 62.09 -38.23
C MET A 1 25.23 61.18 -37.02
N VAL A 2 24.72 59.95 -37.07
CA VAL A 2 25.08 58.88 -36.12
C VAL A 2 25.43 57.64 -36.95
N PRO A 3 26.69 57.18 -36.97
CA PRO A 3 27.04 55.94 -37.66
C PRO A 3 26.53 54.72 -36.87
N GLY A 4 25.87 53.81 -37.58
CA GLY A 4 25.32 52.57 -37.03
C GLY A 4 26.40 51.58 -36.58
N LYS A 5 26.31 51.11 -35.33
CA LYS A 5 26.99 49.90 -34.87
C LYS A 5 26.20 48.68 -35.36
N HIS A 6 26.73 47.95 -36.33
CA HIS A 6 26.28 46.59 -36.61
C HIS A 6 26.70 45.68 -35.45
N PRO A 7 25.79 44.96 -34.76
CA PRO A 7 26.19 43.97 -33.78
C PRO A 7 26.73 42.74 -34.51
N SER A 8 28.04 42.49 -34.38
CA SER A 8 28.63 41.18 -34.66
C SER A 8 28.05 40.17 -33.67
N PHE A 9 27.33 39.17 -34.18
CA PHE A 9 26.83 38.05 -33.38
C PHE A 9 28.00 37.17 -32.97
N THR A 10 28.51 37.39 -31.76
CA THR A 10 29.54 36.54 -31.17
C THR A 10 28.97 35.15 -30.90
N SER A 11 29.68 34.11 -31.35
CA SER A 11 29.28 32.70 -31.29
C SER A 11 28.92 32.20 -29.87
N SER A 12 29.43 32.87 -28.83
CA SER A 12 29.09 32.55 -27.44
C SER A 12 27.63 32.82 -27.06
N LYS A 13 26.89 33.66 -27.81
CA LYS A 13 25.45 33.88 -27.62
C LYS A 13 24.59 32.77 -28.24
N VAL A 14 25.08 32.09 -29.27
CA VAL A 14 24.36 30.96 -29.90
C VAL A 14 24.31 29.76 -28.95
N ASN A 15 25.43 29.45 -28.29
CA ASN A 15 25.49 28.37 -27.30
C ASN A 15 24.71 28.68 -26.00
N GLN A 16 24.42 29.96 -25.70
CA GLN A 16 23.57 30.34 -24.56
C GLN A 16 22.07 30.29 -24.87
N LEU A 17 21.67 30.25 -26.13
CA LEU A 17 20.25 30.09 -26.53
C LEU A 17 19.83 28.62 -26.61
N LEU A 18 20.77 27.71 -26.90
CA LEU A 18 20.53 26.26 -26.93
C LEU A 18 20.37 25.63 -25.55
N ASN A 19 20.86 26.29 -24.48
CA ASN A 19 20.79 25.79 -23.11
C ASN A 19 19.89 26.63 -22.19
N ARG A 20 18.89 27.33 -22.78
CA ARG A 20 17.78 27.92 -22.03
C ARG A 20 16.58 26.98 -22.13
N PRO A 21 16.07 26.42 -21.01
CA PRO A 21 14.80 25.70 -21.06
C PRO A 21 13.75 26.68 -21.61
N SER A 22 13.22 26.35 -22.78
CA SER A 22 12.27 27.20 -23.48
C SER A 22 11.14 27.53 -22.52
N ARG A 23 10.75 28.81 -22.37
CA ARG A 23 9.67 29.21 -21.46
C ARG A 23 8.31 28.52 -21.75
N ARG A 24 8.18 27.85 -22.92
CA ARG A 24 7.08 26.91 -23.22
C ARG A 24 7.16 25.60 -22.42
N LEU A 25 8.36 25.06 -22.17
CA LEU A 25 8.58 23.87 -21.34
C LEU A 25 8.28 24.14 -19.87
N ILE A 26 8.59 25.34 -19.36
CA ILE A 26 8.26 25.73 -17.98
C ILE A 26 6.73 25.81 -17.79
N ARG A 27 5.99 26.25 -18.82
CA ARG A 27 4.51 26.33 -18.78
C ARG A 27 3.81 24.97 -18.98
N LEU A 28 4.53 23.96 -19.48
CA LEU A 28 4.03 22.58 -19.53
C LEU A 28 4.29 21.82 -18.22
N ALA A 29 5.38 22.12 -17.50
CA ALA A 29 5.75 21.43 -16.27
C ALA A 29 4.91 21.82 -15.04
N THR A 30 4.25 22.98 -15.04
CA THR A 30 3.37 23.42 -13.94
C THR A 30 1.92 22.91 -14.04
N ARG A 31 1.63 21.97 -14.95
CA ARG A 31 0.36 21.19 -14.95
C ARG A 31 0.49 19.83 -14.27
N PHE A 32 1.57 19.55 -13.56
CA PHE A 32 1.63 18.42 -12.64
C PHE A 32 0.95 18.78 -11.32
N ASN A 33 -0.38 18.74 -11.40
CA ASN A 33 -1.33 18.29 -10.38
C ASN A 33 -0.98 18.68 -8.94
N LYS A 34 -1.52 19.82 -8.48
CA LYS A 34 -2.81 19.85 -7.77
C LYS A 34 -2.97 18.60 -6.89
N THR A 35 -2.51 18.75 -5.65
CA THR A 35 -3.27 18.42 -4.45
C THR A 35 -4.54 17.63 -4.75
N SER A 36 -4.51 16.33 -4.45
CA SER A 36 -5.73 15.52 -4.33
C SER A 36 -6.51 16.03 -3.13
N THR A 37 -7.24 17.13 -3.32
CA THR A 37 -8.25 17.58 -2.37
C THR A 37 -9.40 16.59 -2.48
N ALA A 38 -9.68 15.88 -1.40
CA ALA A 38 -10.93 15.15 -1.28
C ALA A 38 -12.09 16.15 -1.43
N VAL A 39 -12.75 16.13 -2.59
CA VAL A 39 -13.96 16.91 -2.81
C VAL A 39 -15.11 16.09 -2.24
N TYR A 40 -15.64 16.52 -1.09
CA TYR A 40 -16.90 16.02 -0.55
C TYR A 40 -18.04 16.71 -1.31
N GLN A 41 -18.52 16.09 -2.39
CA GLN A 41 -19.85 16.39 -2.91
C GLN A 41 -20.81 15.28 -2.49
N ASN A 42 -21.94 15.67 -1.90
CA ASN A 42 -23.04 14.78 -1.51
C ASN A 42 -22.64 13.67 -0.52
N GLY A 43 -21.84 13.98 0.51
CA GLY A 43 -21.67 13.12 1.68
C GLY A 43 -20.93 11.78 1.46
N ALA A 44 -20.31 11.53 0.31
CA ALA A 44 -19.51 10.34 0.05
C ALA A 44 -18.10 10.71 -0.49
N PRO A 45 -17.02 10.04 -0.05
CA PRO A 45 -15.69 10.25 -0.63
C PRO A 45 -15.62 9.61 -2.02
N GLN A 46 -15.55 10.43 -3.07
CA GLN A 46 -15.29 9.98 -4.43
C GLN A 46 -13.77 9.88 -4.66
N TYR A 47 -13.26 8.68 -4.94
CA TYR A 47 -11.88 8.51 -5.41
C TYR A 47 -11.82 8.92 -6.89
N VAL A 48 -11.25 10.08 -7.18
CA VAL A 48 -11.09 10.57 -8.56
C VAL A 48 -10.05 9.69 -9.28
N THR A 49 -10.49 8.66 -10.00
CA THR A 49 -9.64 7.89 -10.91
C THR A 49 -9.37 8.71 -12.17
N ARG A 50 -8.12 9.13 -12.38
CA ARG A 50 -7.65 9.91 -13.55
C ARG A 50 -7.74 9.20 -14.90
N ASN A 51 -8.26 7.99 -14.98
CA ASN A 51 -8.21 7.18 -16.20
C ASN A 51 -9.63 6.83 -16.67
N ALA A 52 -10.26 7.74 -17.41
CA ALA A 52 -11.55 7.48 -18.07
C ALA A 52 -11.48 6.26 -19.02
N ALA A 53 -10.30 5.92 -19.55
CA ALA A 53 -10.11 4.70 -20.35
C ALA A 53 -10.20 3.39 -19.52
N ILE A 54 -9.93 3.43 -18.21
CA ILE A 54 -10.18 2.30 -17.28
C ILE A 54 -11.64 2.33 -16.80
N ALA A 55 -12.29 3.49 -16.81
CA ALA A 55 -13.71 3.61 -16.48
C ALA A 55 -14.59 2.82 -17.47
N ASN A 56 -14.26 2.80 -18.77
CA ASN A 56 -14.96 1.98 -19.76
C ASN A 56 -14.82 0.46 -19.53
N ALA A 57 -13.80 0.00 -18.77
CA ALA A 57 -13.65 -1.39 -18.38
C ALA A 57 -14.44 -1.73 -17.10
N ALA A 58 -14.87 -0.71 -16.34
CA ALA A 58 -15.75 -0.88 -15.19
C ALA A 58 -17.23 -1.07 -15.59
N ASP A 59 -17.57 -0.76 -16.85
CA ASP A 59 -18.94 -0.86 -17.38
C ASP A 59 -19.43 -2.31 -17.56
N HIS A 60 -18.56 -3.32 -17.35
CA HIS A 60 -18.95 -4.74 -17.31
C HIS A 60 -19.12 -5.32 -15.90
N CYS A 61 -19.12 -4.49 -14.85
CA CYS A 61 -19.49 -4.93 -13.51
C CYS A 61 -20.50 -3.94 -12.92
N SER A 62 -21.76 -4.05 -13.38
CA SER A 62 -22.88 -3.41 -12.69
C SER A 62 -23.08 -4.14 -11.36
N SER A 63 -22.42 -3.63 -10.32
CA SER A 63 -22.91 -3.88 -8.97
C SER A 63 -24.17 -3.05 -8.79
N ASP A 64 -25.33 -3.65 -9.07
CA ASP A 64 -26.69 -3.09 -8.85
C ASP A 64 -26.98 -2.73 -7.37
N VAL A 65 -25.97 -2.81 -6.51
CA VAL A 65 -26.05 -2.55 -5.08
C VAL A 65 -25.39 -1.21 -4.79
N LYS A 66 -26.19 -0.24 -4.34
CA LYS A 66 -25.70 1.04 -3.82
C LYS A 66 -24.81 0.77 -2.61
N PRO A 67 -23.54 1.22 -2.58
CA PRO A 67 -22.68 0.97 -1.45
C PRO A 67 -23.18 1.76 -0.24
N ASP A 68 -23.45 1.07 0.87
CA ASP A 68 -23.82 1.71 2.12
C ASP A 68 -22.61 2.50 2.67
N PRO A 69 -22.77 3.82 2.95
CA PRO A 69 -21.69 4.63 3.50
C PRO A 69 -21.18 4.11 4.86
N ALA A 70 -22.02 3.47 5.68
CA ALA A 70 -21.59 2.91 6.96
C ALA A 70 -20.65 1.72 6.77
N TYR A 71 -20.97 0.81 5.84
CA TYR A 71 -20.08 -0.28 5.47
C TYR A 71 -18.73 0.21 4.91
N LEU A 72 -18.74 1.21 4.02
CA LEU A 72 -17.50 1.80 3.49
C LEU A 72 -16.64 2.42 4.59
N LYS A 73 -17.25 3.06 5.58
CA LYS A 73 -16.57 3.61 6.76
C LYS A 73 -16.00 2.52 7.66
N TYR A 74 -16.75 1.43 7.90
CA TYR A 74 -16.25 0.29 8.66
C TYR A 74 -15.03 -0.34 7.97
N ALA A 75 -15.12 -0.57 6.66
CA ALA A 75 -14.03 -1.14 5.88
C ALA A 75 -12.76 -0.27 5.93
N SER A 76 -12.90 1.05 5.83
CA SER A 76 -11.75 1.97 5.96
C SER A 76 -11.17 2.01 7.38
N MET A 77 -12.00 1.91 8.42
CA MET A 77 -11.57 1.80 9.82
C MET A 77 -10.81 0.49 10.09
N MET A 78 -11.26 -0.64 9.53
CA MET A 78 -10.56 -1.92 9.69
C MET A 78 -9.18 -1.90 9.02
N LYS A 79 -9.09 -1.35 7.80
CA LYS A 79 -7.82 -1.22 7.06
C LYS A 79 -6.81 -0.34 7.80
N THR A 80 -7.26 0.79 8.33
CA THR A 80 -6.39 1.79 8.99
C THR A 80 -6.10 1.48 10.46
N ARG A 81 -6.68 0.41 11.04
CA ARG A 81 -6.55 0.04 12.46
C ARG A 81 -5.11 -0.01 12.97
N HIS A 82 -4.17 -0.48 12.15
CA HIS A 82 -2.76 -0.62 12.51
C HIS A 82 -2.07 0.73 12.78
N HIS A 83 -2.53 1.83 12.17
CA HIS A 83 -1.99 3.17 12.45
C HIS A 83 -2.30 3.66 13.86
N TYR A 84 -3.41 3.21 14.46
CA TYR A 84 -3.86 3.63 15.79
C TYR A 84 -3.49 2.64 16.88
N PHE A 85 -2.67 1.63 16.57
CA PHE A 85 -2.25 0.62 17.53
C PHE A 85 -1.33 1.21 18.60
N ARG A 86 -1.51 0.75 19.85
CA ARG A 86 -0.73 1.19 21.02
C ARG A 86 -0.32 -0.02 21.84
N TRP A 87 0.94 -0.04 22.28
CA TRP A 87 1.44 -1.03 23.24
C TRP A 87 0.94 -0.70 24.65
N THR A 88 -0.14 -1.35 25.05
CA THR A 88 -0.67 -1.31 26.41
C THR A 88 -0.29 -2.60 27.13
N PRO A 89 -0.17 -2.61 28.47
CA PRO A 89 0.19 -3.84 29.18
C PRO A 89 -0.78 -4.99 28.92
N ARG A 90 -2.06 -4.70 28.64
CA ARG A 90 -3.04 -5.72 28.25
C ARG A 90 -2.75 -6.30 26.87
N THR A 91 -2.57 -5.46 25.85
CA THR A 91 -2.31 -5.93 24.48
C THR A 91 -0.97 -6.65 24.37
N ALA A 92 0.07 -6.15 25.03
CA ALA A 92 1.39 -6.75 25.07
C ALA A 92 1.39 -8.18 25.65
N LYS A 93 0.66 -8.39 26.76
CA LYS A 93 0.52 -9.72 27.38
C LYS A 93 -0.14 -10.70 26.43
N ILE A 94 -1.25 -10.30 25.80
CA ILE A 94 -1.98 -11.17 24.87
C ILE A 94 -1.10 -11.52 23.67
N THR A 95 -0.48 -10.53 23.02
CA THR A 95 0.39 -10.79 21.87
C THR A 95 1.57 -11.69 22.23
N PHE A 96 2.18 -11.50 23.40
CA PHE A 96 3.29 -12.33 23.85
C PHE A 96 2.88 -13.79 24.05
N ILE A 97 1.73 -14.04 24.68
CA ILE A 97 1.23 -15.40 24.90
C ILE A 97 1.01 -16.12 23.56
N TYR A 98 0.33 -15.48 22.62
CA TYR A 98 -0.03 -16.11 21.35
C TYR A 98 1.15 -16.24 20.38
N VAL A 99 2.10 -15.31 20.39
CA VAL A 99 3.23 -15.32 19.44
C VAL A 99 4.42 -16.12 19.97
N ALA A 100 4.67 -16.11 21.29
CA ALA A 100 5.82 -16.79 21.88
C ALA A 100 5.41 -18.02 22.69
N VAL A 101 4.55 -17.86 23.70
CA VAL A 101 4.30 -18.92 24.70
C VAL A 101 3.64 -20.15 24.07
N ILE A 102 2.56 -19.97 23.32
CA ILE A 102 1.83 -21.08 22.72
C ILE A 102 2.69 -21.81 21.67
N PRO A 103 3.32 -21.12 20.70
CA PRO A 103 4.18 -21.81 19.72
C PRO A 103 5.39 -22.48 20.37
N ALA A 104 6.00 -21.88 21.40
CA ALA A 104 7.13 -22.50 22.12
C ALA A 104 6.69 -23.76 22.88
N MET A 105 5.52 -23.72 23.53
CA MET A 105 4.97 -24.89 24.23
C MET A 105 4.64 -26.02 23.24
N MET A 106 3.98 -25.69 22.14
CA MET A 106 3.66 -26.67 21.09
C MET A 106 4.93 -27.24 20.44
N GLY A 107 5.91 -26.38 20.15
CA GLY A 107 7.21 -26.80 19.62
C GLY A 107 7.94 -27.73 20.59
N TYR A 108 7.97 -27.39 21.88
CA TYR A 108 8.60 -28.23 22.90
C TYR A 108 7.93 -29.60 22.99
N ILE A 109 6.60 -29.65 23.06
CA ILE A 109 5.86 -30.92 23.08
C ILE A 109 6.15 -31.70 21.81
N ALA A 110 6.02 -31.07 20.64
CA ALA A 110 6.26 -31.71 19.35
C ALA A 110 7.66 -32.33 19.29
N TYR A 111 8.71 -31.59 19.61
CA TYR A 111 10.08 -32.12 19.64
C TYR A 111 10.28 -33.27 20.62
N LYS A 112 9.53 -33.28 21.72
CA LYS A 112 9.61 -34.34 22.72
C LYS A 112 8.73 -35.54 22.40
N THR A 113 7.71 -35.40 21.56
CA THR A 113 6.80 -36.49 21.19
C THR A 113 7.06 -37.05 19.80
N ASP A 114 7.82 -36.32 18.98
CA ASP A 114 8.16 -36.73 17.62
C ASP A 114 8.97 -38.03 17.62
N GLY A 115 8.51 -39.01 16.84
CA GLY A 115 9.13 -40.34 16.72
C GLY A 115 8.95 -41.26 17.93
N ILE A 116 8.29 -40.84 19.02
CA ILE A 116 8.10 -41.68 20.21
C ILE A 116 6.92 -42.65 20.04
N TRP A 117 5.93 -42.31 19.23
CA TRP A 117 4.68 -43.07 19.15
C TRP A 117 4.62 -43.86 17.84
N ASP A 118 4.78 -45.18 17.92
CA ASP A 118 4.57 -46.08 16.78
C ASP A 118 3.24 -46.82 16.90
N PHE A 119 2.30 -46.44 16.04
CA PHE A 119 1.00 -47.07 15.96
C PHE A 119 0.93 -48.18 14.90
N ARG A 120 2.03 -48.47 14.21
CA ARG A 120 2.02 -49.42 13.10
C ARG A 120 1.88 -50.85 13.64
N ALA A 121 0.79 -51.51 13.24
CA ALA A 121 0.51 -52.93 13.49
C ALA A 121 0.49 -53.38 14.98
N LYS A 122 0.38 -52.46 15.96
CA LYS A 122 0.25 -52.81 17.38
C LYS A 122 -1.14 -53.37 17.69
N ARG A 123 -1.24 -54.39 18.56
CA ARG A 123 -2.50 -55.00 19.02
C ARG A 123 -2.85 -54.58 20.45
N LYS A 124 -4.04 -54.97 20.93
CA LYS A 124 -4.48 -54.69 22.30
C LYS A 124 -3.50 -55.32 23.30
N GLY A 125 -2.85 -54.47 24.10
CA GLY A 125 -1.87 -54.88 25.12
C GLY A 125 -0.41 -54.65 24.74
N ASP A 126 -0.11 -54.30 23.49
CA ASP A 126 1.26 -53.99 23.05
C ASP A 126 1.69 -52.57 23.45
N LEU A 127 2.98 -52.39 23.74
CA LEU A 127 3.57 -51.10 24.05
C LEU A 127 3.67 -50.23 22.78
N ILE A 128 3.07 -49.04 22.85
CA ILE A 128 3.00 -48.04 21.76
C ILE A 128 4.16 -47.03 21.85
N TYR A 129 4.81 -46.95 23.02
CA TYR A 129 5.86 -45.98 23.32
C TYR A 129 7.23 -46.55 22.95
N GLU A 130 7.90 -45.88 22.00
CA GLU A 130 9.28 -46.15 21.57
C GLU A 130 10.22 -45.17 22.29
N LYS A 131 11.26 -45.69 22.97
CA LYS A 131 12.18 -44.90 23.79
C LYS A 131 13.63 -45.06 23.34
#